data_AF-A0A2E1H529-F1
#
_entry.id   AF-A0A2E1H529-F1
#
_cell.length_a   1.000
_cell.length_b   1.000
_cell.length_c   1.000
_cell.angle_alpha   90.00
_cell.angle_beta   90.00
_cell.angle_gamma   90.00
#
_symmetry.space_group_name_H-M   'P 1'
#
loop_
_entity.id
_entity.type
_entity.pdbx_description
1 polymer ?
#
loop_
_entity_poly.entity_id
_entity_poly.type
_entity_poly.pdbx_seq_one_letter_code
_entity_poly.pdbx_strand_id
1 'polypeptide(L)'
;MILTTISLVLFAAQSRVDLLDGSKVFGEISDINLNTVTIVVDGSEDATVIANESILEVVPAATALMRQAQVSLDGLDFMNASNAFAEAASKSEVGYMKSFAGLRNAETLMSWATIDPEQYGAAMALLNTWVSENPRSFWLPRAQMSFARALANTGDIDGAASMMEELSNLAFAESLARHIELQANVIRCEAFLIGGQAQSAQSRLSSLRDTLGGMIRNAETPPALLSKARGLHSQVQILNGQAIQAIEGVNASQAYWKELADGESTAPVVRSAAWLGLAEAAIEADELRSAQLQLAKIVAVMPASPNVTPQALYKLAIVSAKLEDTTSSQSAAMRLTTNYPNSTWAIKANSEGL
;
A
#
# COMPACT_ATOMS: atom_id res chain seq x y z
N MET A 1 33.45 4.12 -37.63
CA MET A 1 33.35 5.53 -37.22
C MET A 1 32.00 6.06 -37.69
N ILE A 2 31.03 6.08 -36.78
CA ILE A 2 29.91 7.04 -36.66
C ILE A 2 29.41 6.78 -35.23
N LEU A 3 29.84 7.66 -34.31
CA LEU A 3 29.24 7.80 -32.99
C LEU A 3 27.88 8.45 -33.22
N THR A 4 26.79 7.72 -32.98
CA THR A 4 25.51 8.36 -32.61
C THR A 4 25.49 8.46 -31.11
N THR A 5 25.97 9.59 -30.62
CA THR A 5 25.65 10.15 -29.30
C THR A 5 24.15 10.06 -29.08
N ILE A 6 23.73 9.15 -28.20
CA ILE A 6 22.43 9.23 -27.55
C ILE A 6 22.50 10.50 -26.72
N SER A 7 21.95 11.59 -27.24
CA SER A 7 21.55 12.73 -26.43
C SER A 7 20.45 12.25 -25.49
N LEU A 8 20.84 11.69 -24.35
CA LEU A 8 20.03 11.71 -23.13
C LEU A 8 19.90 13.19 -22.75
N VAL A 9 18.93 13.86 -23.37
CA VAL A 9 18.43 15.11 -22.84
C VAL A 9 17.89 14.77 -21.46
N LEU A 10 18.63 15.17 -20.42
CA LEU A 10 18.12 15.31 -19.06
C LEU A 10 16.93 16.27 -19.13
N PHE A 11 15.72 15.77 -19.35
CA PHE A 11 14.56 16.49 -18.86
C PHE A 11 14.68 16.46 -17.35
N ALA A 12 14.91 17.63 -16.73
CA ALA A 12 14.68 17.76 -15.31
C ALA A 12 13.25 17.28 -15.04
N ALA A 13 13.08 16.25 -14.21
CA ALA A 13 11.77 15.71 -13.92
C ALA A 13 10.92 16.83 -13.31
N GLN A 14 9.94 17.36 -14.06
CA GLN A 14 9.01 18.37 -13.59
C GLN A 14 8.07 17.78 -12.53
N SER A 15 7.48 18.64 -11.72
CA SER A 15 6.41 18.22 -10.82
C SER A 15 5.18 17.86 -11.63
N ARG A 16 4.34 16.98 -11.09
CA ARG A 16 3.14 16.46 -11.74
C ARG A 16 1.97 16.46 -10.77
N VAL A 17 0.81 16.90 -11.23
CA VAL A 17 -0.48 16.70 -10.56
C VAL A 17 -1.33 15.77 -11.42
N ASP A 18 -1.69 14.63 -10.85
CA ASP A 18 -2.61 13.67 -11.46
C ASP A 18 -4.03 14.00 -11.01
N LEU A 19 -4.95 14.22 -11.96
CA LEU A 19 -6.34 14.57 -11.67
C LEU A 19 -7.25 13.33 -11.69
N LEU A 20 -8.41 13.44 -11.03
CA LEU A 20 -9.38 12.34 -10.92
C LEU A 20 -9.95 11.92 -12.29
N ASP A 21 -10.00 12.83 -13.26
CA ASP A 21 -10.42 12.55 -14.64
C ASP A 21 -9.37 11.78 -15.47
N GLY A 22 -8.15 11.63 -14.95
CA GLY A 22 -7.03 10.96 -15.60
C GLY A 22 -6.09 11.87 -16.37
N SER A 23 -6.41 13.17 -16.47
CA SER A 23 -5.49 14.17 -17.01
C SER A 23 -4.35 14.47 -16.05
N LYS A 24 -3.28 15.08 -16.58
CA LYS A 24 -2.04 15.36 -15.85
C LYS A 24 -1.59 16.78 -16.15
N VAL A 25 -1.23 17.52 -15.11
CA VAL A 25 -0.64 18.85 -15.20
C VAL A 25 0.82 18.78 -14.80
N PHE A 26 1.71 19.31 -15.63
CA PHE A 26 3.16 19.32 -15.39
C PHE A 26 3.65 20.77 -15.25
N GLY A 27 4.60 20.99 -14.34
CA GLY A 27 5.21 22.30 -14.14
C GLY A 27 5.95 22.42 -12.81
N GLU A 28 6.19 23.65 -12.39
CA GLU A 28 6.77 23.98 -11.09
C GLU A 28 5.66 24.21 -10.05
N ILE A 29 5.76 23.59 -8.87
CA ILE A 29 4.82 23.83 -7.77
C ILE A 29 5.23 25.14 -7.10
N SER A 30 4.40 26.17 -7.21
CA SER A 30 4.63 27.46 -6.56
C SER A 30 3.98 27.57 -5.18
N ASP A 31 2.86 26.87 -4.96
CA ASP A 31 2.24 26.71 -3.65
C ASP A 31 1.52 25.36 -3.55
N ILE A 32 1.50 24.78 -2.36
CA ILE A 32 0.82 23.52 -2.08
C ILE A 32 0.36 23.46 -0.63
N ASN A 33 -0.95 23.29 -0.46
CA ASN A 33 -1.59 23.19 0.85
C ASN A 33 -2.71 22.15 0.80
N LEU A 34 -3.40 21.95 1.92
CA LEU A 34 -4.44 20.93 2.07
C LEU A 34 -5.53 21.05 1.00
N ASN A 35 -5.91 22.27 0.64
CA ASN A 35 -7.10 22.54 -0.16
C ASN A 35 -6.78 22.79 -1.64
N THR A 36 -5.57 23.27 -1.95
CA THR A 36 -5.19 23.62 -3.32
C THR A 36 -3.73 23.34 -3.63
N VAL A 37 -3.44 23.12 -4.91
CA VAL A 37 -2.10 23.06 -5.49
C VAL A 37 -1.99 24.07 -6.61
N THR A 38 -0.94 24.90 -6.58
CA THR A 38 -0.67 25.90 -7.61
C THR A 38 0.55 25.48 -8.42
N ILE A 39 0.38 25.35 -9.74
CA ILE A 39 1.45 24.98 -10.67
C ILE A 39 1.67 26.08 -11.71
N VAL A 40 2.92 26.45 -11.93
CA VAL A 40 3.36 27.26 -13.06
C VAL A 40 3.76 26.33 -14.20
N VAL A 41 3.00 26.36 -15.30
CA VAL A 41 3.24 25.51 -16.47
C VAL A 41 4.28 26.16 -17.37
N ASP A 42 5.25 25.38 -17.83
CA ASP A 42 6.31 25.88 -18.72
C ASP A 42 5.72 26.58 -19.97
N GLY A 43 6.12 27.83 -20.17
CA GLY A 43 5.64 28.66 -21.29
C GLY A 43 4.31 29.37 -21.05
N SER A 44 3.72 29.23 -19.86
CA SER A 44 2.59 30.04 -19.38
C SER A 44 3.08 31.10 -18.40
N GLU A 45 2.63 32.34 -18.54
CA GLU A 45 2.84 33.38 -17.51
C GLU A 45 1.89 33.20 -16.32
N ASP A 46 0.76 32.50 -16.54
CA ASP A 46 -0.27 32.30 -15.53
C ASP A 46 -0.08 30.99 -14.75
N ALA A 47 -0.21 31.08 -13.42
CA ALA A 47 -0.25 29.94 -12.54
C ALA A 47 -1.64 29.27 -12.54
N THR A 48 -1.67 27.95 -12.64
CA THR A 48 -2.90 27.16 -12.55
C THR A 48 -3.14 26.74 -11.11
N VAL A 49 -4.28 27.13 -10.54
CA VAL A 49 -4.72 26.71 -9.20
C VAL A 49 -5.69 25.54 -9.34
N ILE A 50 -5.39 24.43 -8.68
CA ILE A 50 -6.15 23.19 -8.74
C ILE A 50 -6.67 22.87 -7.34
N ALA A 51 -7.98 22.66 -7.21
CA ALA A 51 -8.62 22.30 -5.94
C ALA A 51 -8.42 20.82 -5.60
N ASN A 52 -8.22 20.49 -4.32
CA ASN A 52 -7.94 19.14 -3.83
C ASN A 52 -9.01 18.13 -4.27
N GLU A 53 -10.29 18.52 -4.29
CA GLU A 53 -11.40 17.66 -4.73
C GLU A 53 -11.20 17.02 -6.10
N SER A 54 -10.41 17.65 -6.98
CA SER A 54 -10.11 17.19 -8.33
C SER A 54 -8.79 16.43 -8.45
N ILE A 55 -7.97 16.38 -7.40
CA ILE A 55 -6.62 15.83 -7.40
C ILE A 55 -6.63 14.38 -6.91
N LEU A 56 -5.96 13.50 -7.64
CA LEU A 56 -5.63 12.16 -7.20
C LEU A 56 -4.31 12.13 -6.43
N GLU A 57 -3.26 12.72 -6.99
CA GLU A 57 -1.91 12.69 -6.43
C GLU A 57 -1.09 13.89 -6.91
N VAL A 58 -0.17 14.34 -6.07
CA VAL A 58 0.90 15.28 -6.45
C VAL A 58 2.24 14.58 -6.31
N VAL A 59 3.01 14.58 -7.39
CA VAL A 59 4.39 14.07 -7.45
C VAL A 59 5.34 15.24 -7.67
N PRO A 60 6.06 15.70 -6.63
CA PRO A 60 7.07 16.74 -6.78
C PRO A 60 8.21 16.33 -7.70
N ALA A 61 8.82 17.33 -8.36
CA ALA A 61 10.08 17.18 -9.09
C ALA A 61 11.17 16.55 -8.21
N ALA A 62 11.63 15.35 -8.56
CA ALA A 62 12.58 14.63 -7.73
C ALA A 62 13.98 15.26 -7.78
N THR A 63 14.45 15.76 -6.63
CA THR A 63 15.83 16.22 -6.45
C THR A 63 16.81 15.04 -6.53
N ALA A 64 18.12 15.32 -6.66
CA ALA A 64 19.14 14.26 -6.71
C ALA A 64 19.10 13.37 -5.45
N LEU A 65 18.96 13.98 -4.26
CA LEU A 65 18.86 13.25 -2.99
C LEU A 65 17.57 12.42 -2.92
N MET A 66 16.43 12.96 -3.36
CA MET A 66 15.17 12.20 -3.41
C MET A 66 15.27 11.00 -4.35
N ARG A 67 15.94 11.14 -5.50
CA ARG A 67 16.19 10.01 -6.43
C ARG A 67 17.10 8.96 -5.79
N GLN A 68 18.18 9.38 -5.14
CA GLN A 68 19.08 8.47 -4.44
C GLN A 68 18.33 7.69 -3.34
N ALA A 69 17.55 8.39 -2.52
CA ALA A 69 16.76 7.77 -1.46
C ALA A 69 15.74 6.78 -2.02
N GLN A 70 15.07 7.13 -3.13
CA GLN A 70 14.13 6.23 -3.79
C GLN A 70 14.82 4.99 -4.37
N VAL A 71 16.02 5.13 -4.97
CA VAL A 71 16.81 3.96 -5.43
C VAL A 71 17.16 3.02 -4.28
N SER A 72 17.57 3.55 -3.13
CA SER A 72 17.82 2.73 -1.94
C SER A 72 16.55 2.05 -1.44
N LEU A 73 15.41 2.77 -1.42
CA LEU A 73 14.12 2.21 -1.01
C LEU A 73 13.65 1.10 -1.95
N ASP A 74 13.78 1.29 -3.26
CA ASP A 74 13.45 0.29 -4.28
C ASP A 74 14.38 -0.93 -4.19
N GLY A 75 15.62 -0.72 -3.76
CA GLY A 75 16.58 -1.76 -3.40
C GLY A 75 16.33 -2.41 -2.03
N LEU A 76 15.35 -1.93 -1.27
CA LEU A 76 14.99 -2.35 0.09
C LEU A 76 16.13 -2.15 1.11
N ASP A 77 17.05 -1.24 0.80
CA ASP A 77 18.08 -0.74 1.72
C ASP A 77 17.47 0.39 2.56
N PHE A 78 16.60 0.00 3.49
CA PHE A 78 15.77 0.93 4.26
C PHE A 78 16.59 1.90 5.11
N MET A 79 17.74 1.46 5.64
CA MET A 79 18.60 2.32 6.44
C MET A 79 19.20 3.45 5.59
N ASN A 80 19.77 3.12 4.42
CA ASN A 80 20.32 4.15 3.53
C ASN A 80 19.22 5.01 2.92
N ALA A 81 18.04 4.44 2.63
CA ALA A 81 16.88 5.19 2.16
C ALA A 81 16.38 6.20 3.20
N SER A 82 16.21 5.77 4.46
CA SER A 82 15.78 6.62 5.57
C SER A 82 16.75 7.77 5.80
N ASN A 83 18.06 7.48 5.85
CA ASN A 83 19.11 8.50 5.97
C ASN A 83 19.10 9.49 4.79
N ALA A 84 18.94 9.01 3.56
CA ALA A 84 18.93 9.87 2.37
C ALA A 84 17.67 10.75 2.30
N PHE A 85 16.50 10.25 2.70
CA PHE A 85 15.29 11.07 2.81
C PHE A 85 15.39 12.11 3.94
N ALA A 86 15.98 11.75 5.09
CA ALA A 86 16.26 12.70 6.17
C ALA A 86 17.22 13.81 5.71
N GLU A 87 18.28 13.44 4.99
CA GLU A 87 19.23 14.39 4.41
C GLU A 87 18.53 15.30 3.39
N ALA A 88 17.71 14.74 2.49
CA ALA A 88 16.91 15.51 1.54
C ALA A 88 15.99 16.52 2.25
N ALA A 89 15.36 16.14 3.36
CA ALA A 89 14.52 17.04 4.15
C ALA A 89 15.32 18.18 4.78
N SER A 90 16.49 17.88 5.35
CA SER A 90 17.34 18.90 6.01
C SER A 90 18.00 19.88 5.04
N LYS A 91 18.34 19.45 3.82
CA LYS A 91 19.01 20.27 2.80
C LYS A 91 18.07 20.99 1.84
N SER A 92 16.75 20.75 1.93
CA SER A 92 15.79 21.38 1.04
C SER A 92 15.45 22.79 1.51
N GLU A 93 15.77 23.78 0.69
CA GLU A 93 15.35 25.19 0.88
C GLU A 93 13.86 25.39 0.55
N VAL A 94 13.28 24.50 -0.26
CA VAL A 94 11.86 24.56 -0.64
C VAL A 94 11.02 23.89 0.45
N GLY A 95 10.14 24.68 1.09
CA GLY A 95 9.38 24.25 2.27
C GLY A 95 8.53 22.99 2.06
N TYR A 96 7.79 22.90 0.95
CA TYR A 96 6.99 21.72 0.65
C TYR A 96 7.85 20.48 0.40
N MET A 97 9.04 20.63 -0.21
CA MET A 97 9.94 19.52 -0.50
C MET A 97 10.61 19.02 0.78
N LYS A 98 10.95 19.92 1.72
CA LYS A 98 11.38 19.55 3.07
C LYS A 98 10.33 18.69 3.77
N SER A 99 9.07 19.16 3.77
CA SER A 99 7.93 18.42 4.34
C SER A 99 7.75 17.06 3.66
N PHE A 100 7.71 17.02 2.32
CA PHE A 100 7.52 15.79 1.56
C PHE A 100 8.65 14.78 1.79
N ALA A 101 9.91 15.20 1.79
CA ALA A 101 11.05 14.33 2.10
C ALA A 101 10.99 13.78 3.54
N GLY A 102 10.58 14.61 4.50
CA GLY A 102 10.35 14.17 5.89
C GLY A 102 9.27 13.10 6.00
N LEU A 103 8.17 13.23 5.26
CA LEU A 103 7.13 12.19 5.18
C LEU A 103 7.67 10.91 4.55
N ARG A 104 8.42 11.02 3.45
CA ARG A 104 9.03 9.85 2.78
C ARG A 104 10.03 9.11 3.66
N ASN A 105 10.76 9.81 4.53
CA ASN A 105 11.59 9.18 5.56
C ASN A 105 10.73 8.33 6.51
N ALA A 106 9.67 8.91 7.07
CA ALA A 106 8.80 8.19 7.99
C ALA A 106 8.11 6.98 7.35
N GLU A 107 7.67 7.10 6.09
CA GLU A 107 7.11 5.98 5.32
C GLU A 107 8.13 4.89 4.97
N THR A 108 9.40 5.27 4.83
CA THR A 108 10.50 4.31 4.65
C THR A 108 10.69 3.49 5.92
N LEU A 109 10.69 4.12 7.10
CA LEU A 109 10.71 3.42 8.37
C LEU A 109 9.47 2.54 8.58
N MET A 110 8.29 2.99 8.16
CA MET A 110 7.09 2.14 8.14
C MET A 110 7.26 0.90 7.27
N SER A 111 7.89 1.05 6.11
CA SER A 111 8.16 -0.07 5.21
C SER A 111 9.16 -1.05 5.84
N TRP A 112 10.22 -0.53 6.48
CA TRP A 112 11.17 -1.33 7.25
C TRP A 112 10.48 -2.05 8.42
N ALA A 113 9.57 -1.37 9.11
CA ALA A 113 8.86 -1.91 10.28
C ALA A 113 8.02 -3.16 9.99
N THR A 114 7.65 -3.38 8.72
CA THR A 114 6.99 -4.64 8.31
C THR A 114 7.88 -5.87 8.46
N ILE A 115 9.20 -5.67 8.40
CA ILE A 115 10.25 -6.70 8.53
C ILE A 115 10.84 -6.69 9.93
N ASP A 116 11.11 -5.50 10.45
CA ASP A 116 11.73 -5.28 11.75
C ASP A 116 10.81 -4.41 12.62
N PRO A 117 9.92 -5.03 13.43
CA PRO A 117 8.95 -4.30 14.23
C PRO A 117 9.54 -3.26 15.20
N GLU A 118 10.84 -3.34 15.53
CA GLU A 118 11.51 -2.35 16.39
C GLU A 118 11.50 -0.94 15.75
N GLN A 119 11.37 -0.86 14.41
CA GLN A 119 11.33 0.39 13.67
C GLN A 119 10.01 1.17 13.81
N TYR A 120 8.93 0.54 14.29
CA TYR A 120 7.64 1.23 14.46
C TYR A 120 7.75 2.44 15.40
N GLY A 121 8.54 2.35 16.48
CA GLY A 121 8.73 3.45 17.42
C GLY A 121 9.33 4.70 16.76
N ALA A 122 10.36 4.52 15.94
CA ALA A 122 10.99 5.60 15.18
C ALA A 122 10.05 6.19 14.13
N ALA A 123 9.32 5.33 13.40
CA ALA A 123 8.34 5.76 12.40
C ALA A 123 7.22 6.60 13.02
N MET A 124 6.65 6.16 14.15
CA MET A 124 5.61 6.87 14.89
C MET A 124 6.10 8.23 15.39
N ALA A 125 7.32 8.32 15.93
CA ALA A 125 7.89 9.57 16.40
C ALA A 125 8.00 10.61 15.26
N LEU A 126 8.47 10.18 14.08
CA LEU A 126 8.55 11.05 12.91
C LEU A 126 7.17 11.44 12.38
N LEU A 127 6.23 10.50 12.30
CA LEU A 127 4.86 10.78 11.81
C LEU A 127 4.12 11.73 12.75
N ASN A 128 4.22 11.53 14.06
CA ASN A 128 3.61 12.41 15.06
C ASN A 128 4.16 13.84 14.95
N THR A 129 5.49 13.98 14.83
CA THR A 129 6.15 15.28 14.63
C THR A 129 5.69 15.91 13.32
N TRP A 130 5.69 15.13 12.23
CA TRP A 130 5.31 15.60 10.91
C TRP A 130 3.86 16.11 10.88
N VAL A 131 2.90 15.34 11.42
CA VAL A 131 1.48 15.71 11.47
C VAL A 131 1.28 17.00 12.27
N SER A 132 2.02 17.15 13.38
CA SER A 132 1.96 18.33 14.24
C SER A 132 2.51 19.59 13.55
N GLU A 133 3.61 19.44 12.81
CA GLU A 133 4.30 20.57 12.15
C GLU A 133 3.67 20.96 10.80
N ASN A 134 2.88 20.06 10.19
CA ASN A 134 2.35 20.24 8.83
C ASN A 134 0.80 20.16 8.76
N PRO A 135 0.03 20.86 9.62
CA PRO A 135 -1.43 20.69 9.73
C PRO A 135 -2.21 21.20 8.51
N ARG A 136 -1.57 21.90 7.58
CA ARG A 136 -2.17 22.39 6.32
C ARG A 136 -1.48 21.86 5.08
N SER A 137 -0.67 20.81 5.22
CA SER A 137 0.00 20.20 4.07
C SER A 137 -0.99 19.39 3.23
N PHE A 138 -0.81 19.42 1.90
CA PHE A 138 -1.53 18.54 0.97
C PHE A 138 -1.39 17.05 1.35
N TRP A 139 -0.23 16.66 1.89
CA TRP A 139 0.06 15.28 2.25
C TRP A 139 -0.40 14.91 3.67
N LEU A 140 -1.12 15.78 4.38
CA LEU A 140 -1.64 15.49 5.72
C LEU A 140 -2.46 14.19 5.78
N PRO A 141 -3.44 13.96 4.88
CA PRO A 141 -4.18 12.69 4.84
C PRO A 141 -3.27 11.48 4.72
N ARG A 142 -2.25 11.54 3.86
CA ARG A 142 -1.30 10.45 3.64
C ARG A 142 -0.47 10.17 4.90
N ALA A 143 -0.01 11.21 5.59
CA ALA A 143 0.72 11.07 6.84
C ALA A 143 -0.14 10.45 7.96
N GLN A 144 -1.38 10.93 8.12
CA GLN A 144 -2.33 10.36 9.10
C GLN A 144 -2.66 8.90 8.80
N MET A 145 -2.85 8.54 7.52
CA MET A 145 -3.06 7.16 7.10
C MET A 145 -1.87 6.26 7.48
N SER A 146 -0.64 6.72 7.24
CA SER A 146 0.58 5.99 7.66
C SER A 146 0.69 5.90 9.18
N PHE A 147 0.31 6.95 9.91
CA PHE A 147 0.38 6.98 11.37
C PHE A 147 -0.65 6.05 12.01
N ALA A 148 -1.90 6.04 11.54
CA ALA A 148 -2.91 5.09 12.00
C ALA A 148 -2.50 3.63 11.75
N ARG A 149 -1.85 3.34 10.61
CA ARG A 149 -1.27 2.01 10.36
C ARG A 149 -0.21 1.66 11.40
N ALA A 150 0.68 2.59 11.75
CA ALA A 150 1.69 2.38 12.78
C ALA A 150 1.06 2.10 14.15
N LEU A 151 0.11 2.94 14.57
CA LEU A 151 -0.64 2.80 15.82
C LEU A 151 -1.27 1.41 15.92
N ALA A 152 -1.99 0.99 14.87
CA ALA A 152 -2.63 -0.32 14.83
C ALA A 152 -1.63 -1.48 14.96
N ASN A 153 -0.49 -1.43 14.26
CA ASN A 153 0.54 -2.47 14.32
C ASN A 153 1.29 -2.50 15.67
N THR A 154 1.26 -1.41 16.43
CA THR A 154 1.77 -1.35 17.81
C THR A 154 0.72 -1.60 18.89
N GLY A 155 -0.53 -1.91 18.49
CA GLY A 155 -1.62 -2.27 19.40
C GLY A 155 -2.53 -1.13 19.84
N ASP A 156 -2.29 0.12 19.40
CA ASP A 156 -3.21 1.24 19.65
C ASP A 156 -4.31 1.30 18.57
N ILE A 157 -5.26 0.37 18.69
CA ILE A 157 -6.36 0.18 17.74
C ILE A 157 -7.35 1.34 17.81
N ASP A 158 -7.66 1.80 19.02
CA ASP A 158 -8.62 2.88 19.23
C ASP A 158 -8.07 4.21 18.72
N GLY A 159 -6.79 4.50 18.98
CA GLY A 159 -6.10 5.67 18.41
C GLY A 159 -6.06 5.64 16.88
N ALA A 160 -5.72 4.49 16.29
CA ALA A 160 -5.76 4.31 14.84
C ALA A 160 -7.16 4.53 14.25
N ALA A 161 -8.20 3.97 14.90
CA ALA A 161 -9.57 4.09 14.44
C ALA A 161 -10.13 5.51 14.58
N SER A 162 -9.84 6.20 15.69
CA SER A 162 -10.23 7.60 15.91
C SER A 162 -9.59 8.51 14.87
N MET A 163 -8.29 8.35 14.62
CA MET A 163 -7.57 9.16 13.63
C MET A 163 -8.15 9.01 12.22
N MET A 164 -8.56 7.81 11.83
CA MET A 164 -9.19 7.58 10.52
C MET A 164 -10.63 8.08 10.45
N GLU A 165 -11.37 8.08 11.56
CA GLU A 165 -12.67 8.74 11.64
C GLU A 165 -12.54 10.26 11.50
N GLU A 166 -11.60 10.87 12.22
CA GLU A 166 -11.28 12.29 12.13
C GLU A 166 -10.84 12.68 10.72
N LEU A 167 -9.98 11.89 10.06
CA LEU A 167 -9.59 12.13 8.68
C LEU A 167 -10.78 12.01 7.71
N SER A 168 -11.68 11.05 7.92
CA SER A 168 -12.91 10.95 7.12
C SER A 168 -13.79 12.19 7.28
N ASN A 169 -13.93 12.71 8.51
CA ASN A 169 -14.69 13.92 8.79
C ASN A 169 -14.01 15.18 8.21
N LEU A 170 -12.68 15.27 8.30
CA LEU A 170 -11.88 16.34 7.69
C LEU A 170 -12.04 16.33 6.17
N ALA A 171 -11.97 15.15 5.54
CA ALA A 171 -12.14 15.02 4.10
C ALA A 171 -13.49 15.54 3.62
N PHE A 172 -14.55 15.28 4.40
CA PHE A 172 -15.87 15.85 4.12
C PHE A 172 -15.91 17.37 4.37
N ALA A 173 -15.40 17.84 5.50
CA ALA A 173 -15.47 19.25 5.90
C ALA A 173 -14.68 20.18 4.97
N GLU A 174 -13.50 19.76 4.52
CA GLU A 174 -12.62 20.54 3.63
C GLU A 174 -12.83 20.21 2.14
N SER A 175 -13.85 19.40 1.81
CA SER A 175 -14.12 18.95 0.43
C SER A 175 -12.90 18.34 -0.25
N LEU A 176 -12.18 17.46 0.45
CA LEU A 176 -11.05 16.74 -0.12
C LEU A 176 -11.53 15.68 -1.11
N ALA A 177 -10.64 15.21 -1.99
CA ALA A 177 -10.99 14.19 -2.98
C ALA A 177 -11.60 12.93 -2.34
N ARG A 178 -12.70 12.44 -2.92
CA ARG A 178 -13.51 11.32 -2.38
C ARG A 178 -12.71 10.06 -2.02
N HIS A 179 -11.63 9.79 -2.73
CA HIS A 179 -10.78 8.63 -2.48
C HIS A 179 -10.09 8.66 -1.11
N ILE A 180 -9.88 9.85 -0.53
CA ILE A 180 -9.26 10.03 0.79
C ILE A 180 -10.18 9.47 1.87
N GLU A 181 -11.46 9.84 1.86
CA GLU A 181 -12.48 9.32 2.78
C GLU A 181 -12.61 7.79 2.66
N LEU A 182 -12.68 7.28 1.42
CA LEU A 182 -12.79 5.85 1.17
C LEU A 182 -11.56 5.09 1.69
N GLN A 183 -10.36 5.62 1.46
CA GLN A 183 -9.12 4.99 1.91
C GLN A 183 -8.98 5.04 3.44
N ALA A 184 -9.37 6.13 4.09
CA ALA A 184 -9.40 6.24 5.56
C ALA A 184 -10.33 5.18 6.17
N ASN A 185 -11.52 4.99 5.61
CA ASN A 185 -12.47 3.98 6.09
C ASN A 185 -11.96 2.53 5.87
N VAL A 186 -11.24 2.25 4.78
CA VAL A 186 -10.59 0.96 4.57
C VAL A 186 -9.49 0.72 5.62
N ILE A 187 -8.63 1.71 5.88
CA ILE A 187 -7.56 1.62 6.89
C ILE A 187 -8.15 1.42 8.29
N ARG A 188 -9.26 2.08 8.60
CA ARG A 188 -9.98 1.88 9.87
C ARG A 188 -10.44 0.43 10.04
N CYS A 189 -10.98 -0.19 8.98
CA CYS A 189 -11.36 -1.60 9.01
C CYS A 189 -10.15 -2.53 9.17
N GLU A 190 -9.03 -2.20 8.53
CA GLU A 190 -7.76 -2.91 8.68
C GLU A 190 -7.26 -2.85 10.14
N ALA A 191 -7.31 -1.68 10.78
CA ALA A 191 -6.95 -1.52 12.18
C ALA A 191 -7.83 -2.38 13.11
N PHE A 192 -9.15 -2.39 12.89
CA PHE A 192 -10.05 -3.27 13.65
C PHE A 192 -9.70 -4.76 13.49
N LEU A 193 -9.31 -5.20 12.29
CA LEU A 193 -8.90 -6.58 12.06
C LEU A 193 -7.58 -6.92 12.78
N ILE A 194 -6.60 -6.03 12.72
CA ILE A 194 -5.33 -6.18 13.48
C ILE A 194 -5.62 -6.30 14.98
N GLY A 195 -6.56 -5.50 15.48
CA GLY A 195 -6.99 -5.50 16.88
C GLY A 195 -7.88 -6.67 17.32
N GLY A 196 -8.15 -7.63 16.44
CA GLY A 196 -9.07 -8.75 16.73
C GLY A 196 -10.55 -8.35 16.80
N GLN A 197 -10.91 -7.14 16.39
CA GLN A 197 -12.28 -6.63 16.36
C GLN A 197 -12.97 -6.93 15.01
N ALA A 198 -12.96 -8.20 14.61
CA ALA A 198 -13.37 -8.62 13.27
C ALA A 198 -14.85 -8.31 12.95
N GLN A 199 -15.76 -8.40 13.94
CA GLN A 199 -17.17 -8.05 13.76
C GLN A 199 -17.35 -6.54 13.44
N SER A 200 -16.57 -5.68 14.10
CA SER A 200 -16.57 -4.23 13.85
C SER A 200 -16.09 -3.90 12.44
N ALA A 201 -15.09 -4.63 11.94
CA ALA A 201 -14.60 -4.51 10.57
C ALA A 201 -15.64 -5.02 9.56
N GLN A 202 -16.17 -6.23 9.74
CA GLN A 202 -17.08 -6.88 8.78
C GLN A 202 -18.33 -6.03 8.50
N SER A 203 -18.95 -5.47 9.54
CA SER A 203 -20.14 -4.60 9.40
C SER A 203 -19.89 -3.38 8.49
N ARG A 204 -18.69 -2.80 8.56
CA ARG A 204 -18.28 -1.64 7.76
C ARG A 204 -17.82 -2.03 6.36
N LEU A 205 -17.08 -3.13 6.24
CA LEU A 205 -16.58 -3.66 4.97
C LEU A 205 -17.72 -3.99 4.01
N SER A 206 -18.85 -4.51 4.50
CA SER A 206 -20.05 -4.73 3.69
C SER A 206 -20.54 -3.44 2.99
N SER A 207 -20.71 -2.36 3.76
CA SER A 207 -21.14 -1.06 3.23
C SER A 207 -20.12 -0.45 2.25
N LEU A 208 -18.83 -0.54 2.57
CA LEU A 208 -17.75 -0.07 1.69
C LEU A 208 -17.70 -0.86 0.38
N ARG A 209 -17.90 -2.18 0.43
CA ARG A 209 -17.95 -3.03 -0.76
C ARG A 209 -19.05 -2.59 -1.69
N ASP A 210 -20.25 -2.36 -1.16
CA ASP A 210 -21.42 -1.99 -1.95
C ASP A 210 -21.24 -0.57 -2.54
N THR A 211 -20.70 0.36 -1.77
CA THR A 211 -20.35 1.73 -2.21
C THR A 211 -19.34 1.72 -3.35
N LEU A 212 -18.21 1.04 -3.16
CA LEU A 212 -17.15 0.93 -4.17
C LEU A 212 -17.63 0.16 -5.41
N GLY A 213 -18.41 -0.90 -5.23
CA GLY A 213 -19.05 -1.64 -6.32
C GLY A 213 -20.01 -0.78 -7.13
N GLY A 214 -20.76 0.10 -6.46
CA GLY A 214 -21.61 1.11 -7.10
C GLY A 214 -20.80 2.09 -7.95
N MET A 215 -19.70 2.63 -7.40
CA MET A 215 -18.78 3.50 -8.14
C MET A 215 -18.18 2.80 -9.37
N ILE A 216 -17.82 1.53 -9.24
CA ILE A 216 -17.24 0.74 -10.35
C ILE A 216 -18.23 0.53 -11.49
N ARG A 217 -19.52 0.39 -11.18
CA ARG A 217 -20.59 0.22 -12.17
C ARG A 217 -21.11 1.54 -12.74
N ASN A 218 -20.87 2.65 -12.05
CA ASN A 218 -21.28 3.96 -12.53
C ASN A 218 -20.36 4.45 -13.66
N ALA A 219 -20.94 4.66 -14.85
CA ALA A 219 -20.23 5.14 -16.03
C ALA A 219 -19.72 6.59 -15.90
N GLU A 220 -20.28 7.36 -14.96
CA GLU A 220 -19.88 8.75 -14.71
C GLU A 220 -18.70 8.86 -13.73
N THR A 221 -18.26 7.75 -13.11
CA THR A 221 -17.10 7.78 -12.22
C THR A 221 -15.84 8.17 -13.01
N PRO A 222 -15.13 9.24 -12.61
CA PRO A 222 -13.92 9.69 -13.29
C PRO A 222 -12.87 8.57 -13.43
N PRO A 223 -12.18 8.43 -14.57
CA PRO A 223 -11.32 7.27 -14.87
C PRO A 223 -10.24 6.97 -13.81
N ALA A 224 -9.56 7.98 -13.27
CA ALA A 224 -8.52 7.76 -12.28
C ALA A 224 -9.11 7.41 -10.91
N LEU A 225 -10.24 8.04 -10.54
CA LEU A 225 -11.02 7.65 -9.36
C LEU A 225 -11.54 6.21 -9.48
N LEU A 226 -11.99 5.81 -10.67
CA LEU A 226 -12.45 4.45 -10.96
C LEU A 226 -11.32 3.43 -10.77
N SER A 227 -10.10 3.74 -11.24
CA SER A 227 -8.93 2.91 -10.99
C SER A 227 -8.65 2.75 -9.50
N LYS A 228 -8.67 3.85 -8.74
CA LYS A 228 -8.49 3.84 -7.29
C LYS A 228 -9.59 3.06 -6.57
N ALA A 229 -10.85 3.23 -6.98
CA ALA A 229 -12.00 2.50 -6.44
C ALA A 229 -11.90 0.99 -6.66
N ARG A 230 -11.41 0.53 -7.83
CA ARG A 230 -11.14 -0.89 -8.08
C ARG A 230 -10.07 -1.47 -7.15
N GLY A 231 -9.01 -0.70 -6.89
CA GLY A 231 -7.98 -1.07 -5.92
C GLY A 231 -8.53 -1.22 -4.51
N LEU A 232 -9.28 -0.22 -4.03
CA LEU A 232 -9.92 -0.25 -2.72
C LEU A 232 -10.97 -1.37 -2.61
N HIS A 233 -11.75 -1.61 -3.67
CA HIS A 233 -12.75 -2.70 -3.69
C HIS A 233 -12.07 -4.05 -3.54
N SER A 234 -10.94 -4.25 -4.24
CA SER A 234 -10.14 -5.47 -4.11
C SER A 234 -9.64 -5.66 -2.68
N GLN A 235 -9.14 -4.59 -2.05
CA GLN A 235 -8.71 -4.63 -0.64
C GLN A 235 -9.86 -4.95 0.30
N VAL A 236 -11.03 -4.32 0.12
CA VAL A 236 -12.24 -4.60 0.92
C VAL A 236 -12.68 -6.06 0.79
N GLN A 237 -12.65 -6.64 -0.41
CA GLN A 237 -12.98 -8.07 -0.59
C GLN A 237 -12.03 -8.98 0.18
N ILE A 238 -10.72 -8.66 0.19
CA ILE A 238 -9.72 -9.42 0.94
C ILE A 238 -9.94 -9.28 2.44
N LEU A 239 -10.07 -8.04 2.95
CA LEU A 239 -10.31 -7.78 4.38
C LEU A 239 -11.61 -8.44 4.86
N ASN A 240 -12.66 -8.48 4.02
CA ASN A 240 -13.92 -9.12 4.38
C ASN A 240 -13.79 -10.63 4.54
N GLY A 241 -13.00 -11.30 3.69
CA GLY A 241 -12.72 -12.72 3.87
C GLY A 241 -11.89 -13.01 5.13
N GLN A 242 -10.91 -12.14 5.43
CA GLN A 242 -10.16 -12.20 6.70
C GLN A 242 -11.07 -11.99 7.91
N ALA A 243 -12.03 -11.06 7.82
CA ALA A 243 -13.02 -10.83 8.87
C ALA A 243 -13.90 -12.06 9.10
N ILE A 244 -14.46 -12.65 8.04
CA ILE A 244 -15.25 -13.89 8.12
C ILE A 244 -14.44 -15.00 8.79
N GLN A 245 -13.19 -15.18 8.36
CA GLN A 245 -12.30 -16.19 8.92
C GLN A 245 -12.02 -15.97 10.41
N ALA A 246 -11.82 -14.73 10.85
CA ALA A 246 -11.59 -14.39 12.24
C ALA A 246 -12.84 -14.56 13.13
N ILE A 247 -14.05 -14.42 12.56
CA ILE A 247 -15.32 -14.53 13.30
C ILE A 247 -15.79 -15.98 13.37
N GLU A 248 -15.77 -16.67 12.23
CA GLU A 248 -16.45 -17.97 12.03
C GLU A 248 -15.46 -19.14 11.90
N GLY A 249 -14.16 -18.85 11.86
CA GLY A 249 -13.11 -19.83 11.64
C GLY A 249 -12.85 -20.13 10.17
N VAL A 250 -11.78 -20.87 9.91
CA VAL A 250 -11.27 -21.04 8.55
C VAL A 250 -12.15 -21.96 7.69
N ASN A 251 -12.86 -22.90 8.31
CA ASN A 251 -13.83 -23.74 7.59
C ASN A 251 -15.02 -22.95 7.05
N ALA A 252 -15.51 -21.96 7.80
CA ALA A 252 -16.64 -21.13 7.37
C ALA A 252 -16.27 -20.14 6.27
N SER A 253 -15.03 -19.61 6.28
CA SER A 253 -14.56 -18.69 5.24
C SER A 253 -14.29 -19.36 3.89
N GLN A 254 -14.22 -20.70 3.83
CA GLN A 254 -13.96 -21.44 2.58
C GLN A 254 -14.95 -21.12 1.46
N ALA A 255 -16.25 -20.99 1.77
CA ALA A 255 -17.26 -20.70 0.76
C ALA A 255 -17.02 -19.34 0.10
N TYR A 256 -16.71 -18.32 0.91
CA TYR A 256 -16.39 -16.98 0.44
C TYR A 256 -15.11 -16.95 -0.40
N TRP A 257 -14.04 -17.61 0.08
CA TRP A 257 -12.80 -17.68 -0.67
C TRP A 257 -12.95 -18.47 -1.97
N LYS A 258 -13.73 -19.54 -1.98
CA LYS A 258 -14.00 -20.31 -3.20
C LYS A 258 -14.75 -19.49 -4.24
N GLU A 259 -15.76 -18.72 -3.84
CA GLU A 259 -16.48 -17.81 -4.74
C GLU A 259 -15.51 -16.82 -5.43
N LEU A 260 -14.61 -16.19 -4.65
CA LEU A 260 -13.63 -15.26 -5.20
C LEU A 260 -12.60 -15.96 -6.09
N ALA A 261 -12.13 -17.14 -5.69
CA ALA A 261 -11.16 -17.94 -6.42
C ALA A 261 -11.67 -18.35 -7.81
N ASP A 262 -12.93 -18.80 -7.89
CA ASP A 262 -13.54 -19.34 -9.09
C ASP A 262 -14.22 -18.26 -9.97
N GLY A 263 -14.45 -17.06 -9.42
CA GLY A 263 -15.08 -15.96 -10.13
C GLY A 263 -14.29 -15.45 -11.35
N GLU A 264 -14.91 -15.46 -12.53
CA GLU A 264 -14.26 -15.05 -13.79
C GLU A 264 -13.81 -13.57 -13.77
N SER A 265 -14.67 -12.69 -13.25
CA SER A 265 -14.40 -11.25 -13.15
C SER A 265 -13.59 -10.85 -11.92
N THR A 266 -13.16 -11.79 -11.09
CA THR A 266 -12.36 -11.48 -9.89
C THR A 266 -10.99 -10.93 -10.29
N ALA A 267 -10.61 -9.80 -9.68
CA ALA A 267 -9.30 -9.21 -9.91
C ALA A 267 -8.18 -10.20 -9.50
N PRO A 268 -7.06 -10.29 -10.25
CA PRO A 268 -6.01 -11.27 -9.96
C PRO A 268 -5.49 -11.23 -8.53
N VAL A 269 -5.32 -10.04 -7.94
CA VAL A 269 -4.88 -9.89 -6.54
C VAL A 269 -5.86 -10.51 -5.54
N VAL A 270 -7.17 -10.35 -5.78
CA VAL A 270 -8.23 -10.92 -4.93
C VAL A 270 -8.27 -12.43 -5.11
N ARG A 271 -8.14 -12.92 -6.35
CA ARG A 271 -8.09 -14.36 -6.63
C ARG A 271 -6.91 -15.04 -5.96
N SER A 272 -5.73 -14.41 -5.97
CA SER A 272 -4.54 -14.95 -5.30
C SER A 272 -4.67 -14.93 -3.78
N ALA A 273 -5.24 -13.86 -3.21
CA ALA A 273 -5.56 -13.82 -1.78
C ALA A 273 -6.59 -14.89 -1.39
N ALA A 274 -7.57 -15.16 -2.26
CA ALA A 274 -8.56 -16.20 -2.04
C ALA A 274 -7.96 -17.61 -2.08
N TRP A 275 -7.05 -17.91 -3.01
CA TRP A 275 -6.30 -19.17 -3.01
C TRP A 275 -5.41 -19.30 -1.77
N LEU A 276 -4.84 -18.19 -1.27
CA LEU A 276 -4.08 -18.21 -0.02
C LEU A 276 -5.00 -18.54 1.17
N GLY A 277 -6.18 -17.92 1.27
CA GLY A 277 -7.18 -18.24 2.30
C GLY A 277 -7.65 -19.70 2.25
N LEU A 278 -7.90 -20.25 1.06
CA LEU A 278 -8.21 -21.67 0.88
C LEU A 278 -7.05 -22.59 1.29
N ALA A 279 -5.81 -22.18 1.02
CA ALA A 279 -4.63 -22.93 1.47
C ALA A 279 -4.52 -22.94 2.99
N GLU A 280 -4.75 -21.80 3.65
CA GLU A 280 -4.76 -21.71 5.12
C GLU A 280 -5.85 -22.60 5.72
N ALA A 281 -7.03 -22.66 5.11
CA ALA A 281 -8.12 -23.57 5.48
C ALA A 281 -7.69 -25.03 5.42
N ALA A 282 -7.06 -25.42 4.30
CA ALA A 282 -6.57 -26.77 4.12
C ALA A 282 -5.42 -27.11 5.09
N ILE A 283 -4.55 -26.16 5.44
CA ILE A 283 -3.51 -26.38 6.46
C ILE A 283 -4.13 -26.63 7.84
N GLU A 284 -5.13 -25.85 8.24
CA GLU A 284 -5.79 -26.01 9.54
C GLU A 284 -6.60 -27.31 9.63
N ALA A 285 -7.17 -27.77 8.52
CA ALA A 285 -7.85 -29.05 8.40
C ALA A 285 -6.89 -30.26 8.24
N ASP A 286 -5.57 -30.04 8.29
CA ASP A 286 -4.52 -31.04 8.03
C ASP A 286 -4.59 -31.69 6.62
N GLU A 287 -5.24 -31.02 5.67
CA GLU A 287 -5.33 -31.41 4.26
C GLU A 287 -4.11 -30.89 3.48
N LEU A 288 -2.90 -31.24 3.93
CA LEU A 288 -1.65 -30.64 3.47
C LEU A 288 -1.44 -30.71 1.95
N ARG A 289 -1.89 -31.79 1.28
CA ARG A 289 -1.80 -31.90 -0.18
C ARG A 289 -2.70 -30.90 -0.90
N SER A 290 -3.89 -30.65 -0.38
CA SER A 290 -4.81 -29.63 -0.89
C SER A 290 -4.18 -28.24 -0.74
N ALA A 291 -3.62 -27.95 0.43
CA ALA A 291 -2.88 -26.71 0.69
C ALA A 291 -1.71 -26.52 -0.29
N GLN A 292 -0.88 -27.55 -0.49
CA GLN A 292 0.25 -27.52 -1.42
C GLN A 292 -0.19 -27.14 -2.84
N LEU A 293 -1.30 -27.71 -3.33
CA LEU A 293 -1.84 -27.42 -4.65
C LEU A 293 -2.34 -25.98 -4.79
N GLN A 294 -3.06 -25.45 -3.80
CA GLN A 294 -3.55 -24.06 -3.85
C GLN A 294 -2.38 -23.06 -3.83
N LEU A 295 -1.36 -23.30 -2.99
CA LEU A 295 -0.16 -22.46 -2.94
C LEU A 295 0.64 -22.53 -4.26
N ALA A 296 0.78 -23.72 -4.84
CA ALA A 296 1.45 -23.88 -6.13
C ALA A 296 0.74 -23.13 -7.27
N LYS A 297 -0.62 -23.05 -7.26
CA LYS A 297 -1.37 -22.27 -8.26
C LYS A 297 -1.03 -20.79 -8.23
N ILE A 298 -0.90 -20.19 -7.03
CA ILE A 298 -0.48 -18.79 -6.88
C ILE A 298 0.87 -18.62 -7.57
N VAL A 299 1.83 -19.46 -7.21
CA VAL A 299 3.22 -19.36 -7.68
C VAL A 299 3.39 -19.63 -9.18
N ALA A 300 2.51 -20.45 -9.79
CA ALA A 300 2.61 -20.87 -11.19
C ALA A 300 1.81 -20.01 -12.17
N VAL A 301 0.61 -19.55 -11.77
CA VAL A 301 -0.37 -18.95 -12.70
C VAL A 301 -0.54 -17.45 -12.47
N MET A 302 -0.28 -16.99 -11.24
CA MET A 302 -0.46 -15.60 -10.87
C MET A 302 0.63 -15.21 -9.89
N PRO A 303 1.87 -14.90 -10.35
CA PRO A 303 2.81 -14.15 -9.51
C PRO A 303 2.13 -12.82 -9.17
N ALA A 304 1.34 -12.85 -8.10
CA ALA A 304 0.58 -11.77 -7.57
C ALA A 304 1.54 -10.81 -6.87
N SER A 305 0.97 -9.70 -6.39
CA SER A 305 1.68 -8.58 -5.77
C SER A 305 2.91 -9.01 -4.94
N PRO A 306 3.93 -8.14 -4.82
CA PRO A 306 5.18 -8.43 -4.11
C PRO A 306 5.03 -8.89 -2.64
N ASN A 307 3.81 -8.94 -2.08
CA ASN A 307 3.54 -9.49 -0.75
C ASN A 307 2.90 -10.89 -0.78
N VAL A 308 2.02 -11.19 -1.75
CA VAL A 308 1.27 -12.47 -1.77
C VAL A 308 2.13 -13.63 -2.29
N THR A 309 2.94 -13.38 -3.33
CA THR A 309 3.78 -14.44 -3.92
C THR A 309 4.87 -14.92 -2.94
N PRO A 310 5.61 -14.03 -2.23
CA PRO A 310 6.58 -14.48 -1.24
C PRO A 310 5.94 -15.23 -0.07
N GLN A 311 4.77 -14.79 0.39
CA GLN A 311 4.01 -15.51 1.42
C GLN A 311 3.62 -16.93 0.97
N ALA A 312 3.12 -17.04 -0.26
CA ALA A 312 2.74 -18.32 -0.83
C ALA A 312 3.95 -19.26 -0.99
N LEU A 313 5.10 -18.74 -1.44
CA LEU A 313 6.35 -19.51 -1.54
C LEU A 313 6.84 -19.99 -0.17
N TYR A 314 6.83 -19.13 0.84
CA TYR A 314 7.19 -19.50 2.22
C TYR A 314 6.29 -20.62 2.77
N LYS A 315 4.96 -20.44 2.67
CA LYS A 315 4.01 -21.48 3.11
C LYS A 315 4.15 -22.76 2.29
N LEU A 316 4.41 -22.66 0.98
CA LEU A 316 4.61 -23.81 0.10
C LEU A 316 5.84 -24.62 0.53
N ALA A 317 6.94 -23.94 0.90
CA ALA A 317 8.13 -24.60 1.43
C ALA A 317 7.80 -25.41 2.69
N ILE A 318 7.15 -24.77 3.67
CA ILE A 318 6.76 -25.41 4.94
C ILE A 318 5.81 -26.60 4.71
N VAL A 319 4.73 -26.41 3.94
CA VAL A 319 3.75 -27.47 3.68
C VAL A 319 4.38 -28.64 2.92
N SER A 320 5.25 -28.36 1.95
CA SER A 320 5.96 -29.42 1.20
C SER A 320 6.92 -30.19 2.10
N ALA A 321 7.63 -29.50 3.01
CA ALA A 321 8.49 -30.15 4.00
C ALA A 321 7.69 -31.10 4.92
N LYS A 322 6.51 -30.67 5.40
CA LYS A 322 5.62 -31.52 6.21
C LYS A 322 5.10 -32.74 5.45
N LEU A 323 4.96 -32.65 4.13
CA LEU A 323 4.60 -33.76 3.25
C LEU A 323 5.80 -34.64 2.85
N GLU A 324 7.00 -34.38 3.40
CA GLU A 324 8.27 -35.02 3.02
C GLU A 324 8.65 -34.83 1.54
N ASP A 325 8.02 -33.86 0.85
CA ASP A 325 8.35 -33.44 -0.51
C ASP A 325 9.51 -32.43 -0.48
N THR A 326 10.70 -32.97 -0.23
CA THR A 326 11.95 -32.20 -0.09
C THR A 326 12.30 -31.39 -1.33
N THR A 327 11.99 -31.90 -2.53
CA THR A 327 12.29 -31.23 -3.80
C THR A 327 11.44 -29.97 -3.96
N SER A 328 10.12 -30.08 -3.75
CA SER A 328 9.23 -28.92 -3.83
C SER A 328 9.53 -27.91 -2.72
N SER A 329 9.85 -28.39 -1.51
CA SER A 329 10.22 -27.53 -0.38
C SER A 329 11.44 -26.66 -0.70
N GLN A 330 12.55 -27.28 -1.09
CA GLN A 330 13.80 -26.59 -1.43
C GLN A 330 13.63 -25.67 -2.63
N SER A 331 12.87 -26.08 -3.65
CA SER A 331 12.57 -25.24 -4.81
C SER A 331 11.80 -23.97 -4.42
N ALA A 332 10.79 -24.09 -3.55
CA ALA A 332 10.01 -22.96 -3.09
C ALA A 332 10.84 -21.99 -2.22
N ALA A 333 11.64 -22.53 -1.28
CA ALA A 333 12.56 -21.74 -0.45
C ALA A 333 13.61 -21.00 -1.31
N MET A 334 14.23 -21.70 -2.26
CA MET A 334 15.22 -21.09 -3.15
C MET A 334 14.61 -20.00 -4.04
N ARG A 335 13.39 -20.19 -4.56
CA ARG A 335 12.69 -19.14 -5.31
C ARG A 335 12.33 -17.94 -4.44
N LEU A 336 11.94 -18.17 -3.18
CA LEU A 336 11.67 -17.11 -2.22
C LEU A 336 12.92 -16.26 -1.98
N THR A 337 14.05 -16.89 -1.65
CA THR A 337 15.30 -16.18 -1.33
C THR A 337 15.98 -15.60 -2.56
N THR A 338 15.85 -16.21 -3.75
CA THR A 338 16.46 -15.69 -4.99
C THR A 338 15.66 -14.54 -5.59
N ASN A 339 14.33 -14.69 -5.68
CA ASN A 339 13.50 -13.71 -6.39
C ASN A 339 12.94 -12.63 -5.45
N TYR A 340 12.88 -12.92 -4.14
CA TYR A 340 12.34 -12.01 -3.13
C TYR A 340 13.22 -11.96 -1.87
N PRO A 341 14.57 -11.82 -2.00
CA PRO A 341 15.53 -11.93 -0.90
C PRO A 341 15.21 -11.02 0.29
N ASN A 342 14.60 -9.87 0.00
CA ASN A 342 14.34 -8.81 0.96
C ASN A 342 12.87 -8.75 1.41
N SER A 343 12.07 -9.78 1.08
CA SER A 343 10.70 -9.87 1.59
C SER A 343 10.70 -10.30 3.07
N THR A 344 9.70 -9.85 3.83
CA THR A 344 9.45 -10.30 5.21
C THR A 344 9.46 -11.83 5.32
N TRP A 345 8.89 -12.50 4.32
CA TRP A 345 8.79 -13.95 4.24
C TRP A 345 10.13 -14.63 3.95
N ALA A 346 11.01 -14.04 3.14
CA ALA A 346 12.36 -14.56 2.92
C ALA A 346 13.23 -14.40 4.17
N ILE A 347 13.11 -13.27 4.87
CA ILE A 347 13.83 -13.02 6.11
C ILE A 347 13.36 -14.00 7.20
N LYS A 348 12.04 -14.22 7.29
CA LYS A 348 11.47 -15.24 8.17
C LYS A 348 11.97 -16.64 7.82
N ALA A 349 11.96 -17.02 6.54
CA ALA A 349 12.48 -18.31 6.08
C ALA A 349 13.94 -18.53 6.51
N ASN A 350 14.80 -17.54 6.29
CA ASN A 350 16.21 -17.59 6.67
C ASN A 350 16.39 -17.74 8.20
N SER A 351 15.57 -17.05 9.00
CA SER A 351 15.62 -17.16 10.46
C SER A 351 15.18 -18.53 11.00
N GLU A 352 14.33 -19.24 10.25
CA GLU A 352 13.81 -20.57 10.58
C GLU A 352 14.64 -21.71 9.97
N GLY A 353 15.68 -21.39 9.20
CA GLY A 353 16.58 -22.37 8.57
C GLY A 353 15.98 -23.10 7.37
N LEU A 354 15.04 -22.46 6.65
CA LEU A 354 14.44 -22.97 5.42
C LEU A 354 15.32 -22.81 4.17
#